data_AF-A0A285VET6-F1
#
_entry.id   AF-A0A285VET6-F1
#
_cell.length_a   1.000
_cell.length_b   1.000
_cell.length_c   1.000
_cell.angle_alpha   90.00
_cell.angle_beta   90.00
_cell.angle_gamma   90.00
#
_symmetry.space_group_name_H-M   'P 1'
#
loop_
_entity.id
_entity.type
_entity.pdbx_description
1 polymer ?
#
loop_
_entity_poly.entity_id
_entity_poly.type
_entity_poly.pdbx_seq_one_letter_code
_entity_poly.pdbx_strand_id
1 'polypeptide(L)' 'MWTLINQTYSSHHGQNAWASLATNNTGYRKIGPNAADGVTNVFLMLVAARATNKQAFVVTDAQNLITAVYL' A
#
# COMPACT_ATOMS: atom_id res chain seq x y z
N MET A 1 -11.18 -0.04 0.89
CA MET A 1 -11.66 1.12 0.10
C MET A 1 -11.04 1.08 -1.29
N TRP A 2 -11.79 1.42 -2.33
CA TRP A 2 -11.27 1.53 -3.70
C TRP A 2 -10.51 2.85 -3.88
N THR A 3 -9.30 2.79 -4.42
CA THR A 3 -8.46 3.98 -4.63
C THR A 3 -7.43 3.78 -5.74
N LEU A 4 -7.02 4.87 -6.38
CA LEU A 4 -5.81 4.90 -7.22
C LEU A 4 -4.57 5.05 -6.34
N ILE A 5 -3.45 4.52 -6.81
CA ILE A 5 -2.16 4.69 -6.15
C ILE A 5 -1.44 5.85 -6.84
N ASN A 6 -1.02 6.86 -6.08
CA ASN A 6 -0.27 8.00 -6.61
C ASN A 6 1.22 7.68 -6.72
N GLN A 7 1.78 7.14 -5.63
CA GLN A 7 3.20 6.84 -5.48
C GLN A 7 3.40 5.69 -4.50
N THR A 8 4.49 4.96 -4.67
CA THR A 8 4.96 3.90 -3.79
C THR A 8 6.38 4.21 -3.33
N TYR A 9 6.73 3.81 -2.11
CA TYR A 9 8.05 4.07 -1.54
C TYR A 9 8.45 2.91 -0.63
N SER A 10 9.73 2.57 -0.61
CA SER A 10 10.31 1.58 0.30
C SER A 10 11.64 2.07 0.84
N SER A 11 12.02 1.61 2.04
CA SER A 11 13.31 1.90 2.64
C SER A 11 14.09 0.62 2.93
N HIS A 12 15.35 0.59 2.48
CA HIS A 12 16.23 -0.56 2.63
C HIS A 12 16.50 -0.88 4.11
N HIS A 13 16.96 0.12 4.88
CA HIS A 13 17.36 -0.09 6.28
C HIS A 13 16.19 -0.41 7.20
N GLY A 14 15.02 0.20 6.95
CA GLY A 14 13.83 -0.03 7.77
C GLY A 14 13.03 -1.25 7.35
N GLN A 15 13.35 -1.86 6.19
CA GLN A 15 12.57 -2.94 5.56
C GLN A 15 11.07 -2.62 5.51
N ASN A 16 10.76 -1.34 5.30
CA ASN A 16 9.41 -0.81 5.35
C ASN A 16 9.00 -0.37 3.95
N ALA A 17 7.70 -0.40 3.71
CA ALA A 17 7.09 0.07 2.48
C ALA A 17 5.86 0.92 2.77
N TRP A 18 5.55 1.83 1.85
CA TRP A 18 4.48 2.81 1.94
C TRP A 18 3.84 3.04 0.57
N ALA A 19 2.59 3.51 0.59
CA ALA A 19 1.91 4.01 -0.59
C ALA A 19 1.13 5.30 -0.29
N SER A 20 1.17 6.22 -1.24
CA SER A 20 0.29 7.39 -1.28
C SER A 20 -0.99 7.01 -2.02
N LEU A 21 -2.11 7.08 -1.32
CA LEU A 21 -3.44 6.75 -1.85
C LEU A 21 -4.12 8.02 -2.35
N ALA A 22 -4.74 7.96 -3.53
CA ALA A 22 -5.45 9.11 -4.10
C ALA A 22 -6.70 9.49 -3.27
N THR A 23 -7.35 8.49 -2.70
CA THR A 23 -8.57 8.68 -1.91
C THR A 23 -8.22 9.38 -0.58
N ASN A 24 -8.98 10.43 -0.27
CA ASN A 24 -8.87 11.27 0.93
C ASN A 24 -7.56 12.06 1.05
N ASN A 25 -6.72 12.11 0.01
CA ASN A 25 -5.46 12.86 -0.04
C ASN A 25 -4.62 12.79 1.26
N THR A 26 -4.61 11.60 1.88
CA THR A 26 -4.21 11.41 3.29
C THR A 26 -2.70 11.24 3.47
N GLY A 27 -1.91 11.57 2.44
CA GLY A 27 -0.47 11.35 2.43
C GLY A 27 -0.08 9.88 2.28
N TYR A 28 1.11 9.53 2.76
CA TYR A 28 1.64 8.17 2.71
C TYR A 28 1.10 7.32 3.86
N ARG A 29 0.61 6.12 3.54
CA ARG A 29 0.31 5.07 4.52
C ARG A 29 1.38 4.01 4.49
N LYS A 30 1.83 3.61 5.68
CA LYS A 30 2.80 2.51 5.85
C LYS A 30 2.07 1.17 5.68
N ILE A 31 2.75 0.20 5.09
CA ILE A 31 2.29 -1.19 5.04
C ILE A 31 2.60 -1.85 6.38
N GLY A 32 1.56 -2.38 7.03
CA GLY A 32 1.68 -3.10 8.29
C GLY A 32 2.10 -4.55 8.04
N PRO A 33 3.03 -5.11 8.83
CA PRO A 33 3.34 -6.53 8.75
C PRO A 33 2.14 -7.35 9.26
N ASN A 34 1.55 -8.17 8.39
CA ASN A 34 0.45 -9.08 8.76
C ASN A 34 0.82 -10.57 8.64
N ALA A 35 1.96 -10.88 8.02
CA ALA A 35 2.54 -12.21 7.84
C ALA A 35 4.04 -12.07 7.48
N ALA A 36 4.80 -13.17 7.42
CA ALA A 36 6.23 -13.17 7.09
C ALA A 36 6.54 -12.42 5.78
N ASP A 37 5.76 -12.66 4.72
CA ASP A 37 5.90 -11.99 3.40
C ASP A 37 4.86 -10.88 3.17
N GLY A 38 4.15 -10.46 4.22
CA GLY A 38 3.01 -9.56 4.14
C GLY A 38 3.33 -8.22 3.49
N VAL A 39 4.47 -7.62 3.87
CA VAL A 39 4.90 -6.32 3.35
C VAL A 39 5.23 -6.41 1.86
N THR A 40 5.99 -7.42 1.44
CA THR A 40 6.42 -7.59 0.04
C THR A 40 5.24 -7.88 -0.88
N ASN A 41 4.33 -8.76 -0.48
CA ASN A 41 3.15 -9.12 -1.28
C ASN A 41 2.21 -7.92 -1.47
N VAL A 42 1.95 -7.18 -0.40
CA VAL A 42 1.11 -5.97 -0.45
C VAL A 42 1.79 -4.88 -1.28
N PHE A 43 3.11 -4.69 -1.11
CA PHE A 43 3.87 -3.71 -1.88
C PHE A 43 3.86 -4.01 -3.38
N LEU A 44 4.02 -5.27 -3.77
CA LEU A 44 3.95 -5.71 -5.16
C LEU A 44 2.58 -5.35 -5.79
N MET A 45 1.49 -5.60 -5.09
CA MET A 45 0.14 -5.26 -5.57
C MET A 45 -0.06 -3.75 -5.74
N LEU A 46 0.45 -2.93 -4.81
CA LEU A 46 0.39 -1.47 -4.91
C LEU A 46 1.21 -0.94 -6.10
N VAL A 47 2.39 -1.52 -6.34
CA VAL A 47 3.22 -1.20 -7.51
C VAL A 47 2.51 -1.59 -8.80
N ALA A 48 1.91 -2.78 -8.86
CA ALA A 48 1.14 -3.23 -10.03
C ALA A 48 -0.07 -2.31 -10.31
N ALA A 49 -0.82 -1.92 -9.28
CA ALA A 49 -1.92 -0.98 -9.40
C ALA A 49 -1.47 0.37 -9.95
N ARG A 50 -0.36 0.90 -9.42
CA ARG A 50 0.22 2.16 -9.90
C ARG A 50 0.66 2.08 -11.35
N ALA A 51 1.39 1.03 -11.71
CA ALA A 51 1.96 0.84 -13.04
C ALA A 51 0.88 0.64 -14.10
N THR A 52 -0.24 0.02 -13.74
CA THR A 52 -1.36 -0.24 -14.64
C THR A 52 -2.44 0.86 -14.61
N ASN A 53 -2.28 1.88 -13.77
CA ASN A 53 -3.27 2.93 -13.54
C ASN A 53 -4.67 2.39 -13.19
N LYS A 54 -4.71 1.25 -12.49
CA LYS A 54 -5.95 0.62 -12.04
C LYS A 54 -6.25 1.00 -10.59
N GLN A 55 -7.54 1.02 -10.26
CA GLN A 55 -7.95 1.12 -8.86
C GLN A 55 -7.61 -0.19 -8.15
N ALA A 56 -7.18 -0.08 -6.90
CA ALA A 56 -6.99 -1.20 -6.00
C ALA A 56 -7.91 -1.05 -4.78
N PHE A 57 -8.41 -2.17 -4.26
CA PHE A 57 -9.12 -2.20 -3.00
C PHE A 57 -8.13 -2.35 -1.86
N VAL A 58 -7.96 -1.28 -1.07
CA VAL A 58 -7.02 -1.19 0.04
C VAL A 58 -7.73 -1.38 1.37
N VAL A 59 -7.24 -2.30 2.20
CA VAL A 59 -7.71 -2.51 3.58
C VAL A 59 -6.71 -1.87 4.54
N THR A 60 -7.23 -1.11 5.52
CA THR A 60 -6.44 -0.48 6.57
C THR A 60 -6.87 -0.94 7.95
N ASP A 61 -5.94 -0.99 8.90
CA ASP A 61 -6.24 -1.25 10.31
C ASP A 61 -6.63 0.03 11.09
N ALA A 62 -6.82 -0.11 12.41
CA ALA A 62 -7.17 1.01 13.30
C ALA A 62 -6.07 2.07 13.41
N GLN A 63 -4.82 1.72 13.07
CA GLN A 63 -3.65 2.59 13.05
C GLN A 63 -3.39 3.20 11.65
N ASN A 64 -4.31 3.01 10.71
CA ASN A 64 -4.21 3.43 9.31
C ASN A 64 -3.03 2.79 8.54
N LEU A 65 -2.53 1.64 8.99
CA LEU A 65 -1.58 0.84 8.24
C LEU A 65 -2.30 0.03 7.17
N ILE A 66 -1.68 -0.12 6.00
CA ILE A 66 -2.21 -0.97 4.94
C ILE A 66 -1.93 -2.43 5.32
N THR A 67 -2.99 -3.24 5.41
CA THR A 67 -2.89 -4.66 5.78
C THR A 67 -3.17 -5.60 4.63
N ALA A 68 -3.99 -5.21 3.65
CA ALA A 68 -4.25 -6.02 2.46
C ALA A 68 -4.60 -5.14 1.26
N VAL A 69 -4.30 -5.63 0.07
CA VAL A 69 -4.59 -4.96 -1.21
C VAL A 69 -5.06 -6.00 -2.22
N TYR A 70 -6.12 -5.67 -2.95
CA TYR A 70 -6.67 -6.49 -4.03
C TYR A 70 -6.76 -5.63 -5.30
N LEU A 71 -6.35 -6.19 -6.43
CA LEU A 71 -6.38 -5.54 -7.75
C LEU A 71 -7.55 -6.04 -8.58
#